data_AF-A0A7J4G540-F1
#
_entry.id   AF-A0A7J4G540-F1
#
_cell.length_a   1.000
_cell.length_b   1.000
_cell.length_c   1.000
_cell.angle_alpha   90.00
_cell.angle_beta   90.00
_cell.angle_gamma   90.00
#
_symmetry.space_group_name_H-M   'P 1'
#
loop_
_entity.id
_entity.type
_entity.pdbx_description
1 polymer ?
#
loop_
_entity_poly.entity_id
_entity_poly.type
_entity_poly.pdbx_seq_one_letter_code
_entity_poly.pdbx_strand_id
1 'polypeptide(L)' 'MNRLIYFPIPGRAEPIRIALSLSDLEWEDIQVDGNEYHKMKKSGELPWGLLPILQTSSGTLA' A
#
# COMPACT_ATOMS: atom_id res chain seq x y z
N MET A 1 -9.91 -8.52 2.62
CA MET A 1 -9.95 -7.09 2.26
C MET A 1 -8.59 -6.66 1.76
N ASN A 2 -8.52 -5.99 0.60
CA ASN A 2 -7.27 -5.52 0.04
C ASN A 2 -6.80 -4.26 0.78
N ARG A 3 -5.49 -4.09 1.02
CA ARG A 3 -4.95 -2.90 1.71
C ARG A 3 -3.85 -2.27 0.87
N LEU A 4 -4.09 -1.06 0.37
CA LEU A 4 -3.09 -0.27 -0.31
C LEU A 4 -2.36 0.58 0.72
N ILE A 5 -1.05 0.39 0.86
CA ILE A 5 -0.25 1.13 1.84
C ILE A 5 0.64 2.14 1.11
N TYR A 6 0.51 3.42 1.45
CA TYR A 6 1.33 4.50 0.88
C TYR A 6 1.40 5.73 1.79
N PHE A 7 2.19 6.73 1.40
CA PHE A 7 2.21 8.04 2.05
C PHE A 7 0.88 8.80 1.84
N PRO A 8 0.56 9.80 2.68
CA PRO A 8 -0.64 10.64 2.56
C PRO A 8 -0.51 11.69 1.42
N ILE A 9 -0.08 11.23 0.24
CA ILE A 9 0.02 11.98 -1.02
C ILE A 9 -0.43 11.09 -2.19
N PRO A 10 -0.79 11.65 -3.36
CA PRO A 10 -1.18 10.85 -4.52
C PRO A 10 -0.05 9.92 -5.00
N GLY A 11 1.08 10.50 -5.39
CA GLY A 11 2.29 9.80 -5.81
C GLY A 11 2.06 8.59 -6.71
N ARG A 12 2.80 7.51 -6.47
CA ARG A 12 2.69 6.26 -7.25
C ARG A 12 1.46 5.41 -6.89
N ALA A 13 0.76 5.73 -5.81
CA ALA A 13 -0.41 4.98 -5.36
C ALA A 13 -1.71 5.43 -6.05
N GLU A 14 -1.75 6.65 -6.59
CA GLU A 14 -2.98 7.23 -7.14
C GLU A 14 -3.62 6.40 -8.27
N PRO A 15 -2.87 5.88 -9.26
CA PRO A 15 -3.47 5.01 -10.27
C PRO A 15 -4.09 3.74 -9.67
N ILE A 16 -3.52 3.22 -8.57
CA ILE A 16 -4.02 2.04 -7.86
C ILE A 16 -5.30 2.38 -7.10
N ARG A 17 -5.37 3.54 -6.43
CA ARG A 17 -6.60 4.02 -5.77
C ARG A 17 -7.76 4.15 -6.76
N ILE A 18 -7.49 4.72 -7.94
CA ILE A 18 -8.50 4.85 -9.00
C ILE A 18 -8.96 3.47 -9.47
N ALA A 19 -8.03 2.56 -9.76
CA ALA A 19 -8.37 1.20 -10.20
C ALA A 19 -9.21 0.45 -9.15
N LEU A 20 -8.80 0.49 -7.87
CA LEU A 20 -9.53 -0.16 -6.78
C LEU A 20 -10.92 0.45 -6.58
N SER A 21 -11.06 1.77 -6.65
CA SER A 21 -12.35 2.48 -6.54
C SER A 21 -13.34 2.11 -7.64
N LEU A 22 -12.86 1.65 -8.80
CA LEU A 22 -13.66 1.22 -9.94
C LEU A 22 -13.88 -0.31 -10.00
N SER A 23 -13.29 -1.08 -9.08
CA SER A 23 -13.16 -2.55 -9.21
C SER A 23 -14.23 -3.38 -8.50
N ASP A 24 -15.19 -2.75 -7.80
CA ASP A 24 -16.14 -3.39 -6.87
C ASP A 24 -15.48 -4.24 -5.75
N LEU A 25 -14.15 -4.20 -5.61
CA LEU A 25 -13.41 -4.90 -4.56
C LEU A 25 -13.51 -4.13 -3.24
N GLU A 26 -13.64 -4.85 -2.12
CA GLU A 26 -13.45 -4.27 -0.80
C GLU A 26 -11.96 -3.98 -0.54
N TRP A 27 -11.65 -2.72 -0.27
CA TRP A 27 -10.28 -2.27 -0.02
C TRP A 27 -10.20 -1.09 0.96
N GLU A 28 -9.00 -0.85 1.47
CA GLU A 28 -8.70 0.24 2.38
C GLU A 28 -7.41 0.98 1.97
N ASP A 29 -7.41 2.31 2.05
CA ASP A 29 -6.23 3.18 1.86
C ASP A 29 -5.53 3.38 3.21
N ILE A 30 -4.45 2.64 3.43
CA ILE A 30 -3.63 2.75 4.64
C ILE A 30 -2.55 3.80 4.39
N GLN A 31 -2.71 4.95 5.03
CA GLN A 31 -1.74 6.03 4.95
C GLN A 31 -0.70 5.89 6.06
N VAL A 32 0.58 5.97 5.69
CA VAL A 32 1.69 5.88 6.63
C VAL A 32 2.58 7.11 6.59
N ASP A 33 3.15 7.48 7.73
CA ASP A 33 4.16 8.53 7.82
C ASP A 33 5.60 8.00 7.59
N GLY A 34 6.59 8.91 7.70
CA GLY A 34 8.00 8.53 7.54
C GLY A 34 8.53 7.60 8.63
N ASN A 35 8.03 7.70 9.85
CA ASN A 35 8.45 6.85 10.97
C ASN A 35 7.89 5.43 10.80
N GLU A 36 6.62 5.32 10.41
CA GLU A 36 5.95 4.06 10.10
C GLU A 36 6.60 3.37 8.91
N TYR A 37 6.85 4.08 7.81
CA TYR A 37 7.61 3.55 6.67
C TYR A 37 8.98 3.01 7.12
N HIS A 38 9.70 3.75 7.96
CA HIS A 38 11.01 3.32 8.43
C HIS A 38 10.95 2.08 9.33
N LYS A 39 9.90 1.93 10.16
CA LYS A 39 9.63 0.71 10.94
C LYS A 39 9.33 -0.47 10.02
N MET A 40 8.42 -0.31 9.06
CA MET A 40 8.06 -1.35 8.09
C MET A 40 9.26 -1.81 7.25
N LYS A 41 10.12 -0.87 6.85
CA LYS A 41 11.35 -1.18 6.12
C LYS A 41 12.32 -2.01 6.97
N LYS A 42 12.45 -1.69 8.27
CA LYS A 42 13.32 -2.41 9.20
C LYS A 42 12.80 -3.79 9.58
N SER A 43 11.48 -3.96 9.68
CA SER A 43 10.84 -5.24 10.00
C SER A 43 10.86 -6.23 8.84
N GLY A 44 11.13 -5.76 7.61
CA GLY A 44 11.12 -6.59 6.40
C GLY A 44 9.72 -6.78 5.81
N GLU A 45 8.73 -6.00 6.26
CA GLU A 45 7.35 -6.04 5.74
C GLU A 45 7.23 -5.58 4.28
N LEU A 46 8.20 -4.78 3.81
CA LEU A 46 8.24 -4.25 2.45
C LEU A 46 9.12 -5.15 1.57
N PRO A 47 8.58 -5.87 0.57
CA PRO A 47 9.36 -6.83 -0.24
C PRO A 47 10.63 -6.25 -0.86
N TRP A 48 10.56 -4.99 -1.27
CA TRP A 48 11.69 -4.25 -1.87
C TRP A 48 12.14 -3.04 -1.02
N GLY A 49 11.66 -2.92 0.21
CA GLY A 49 11.91 -1.73 1.03
C GLY A 49 11.24 -0.45 0.50
N LEU A 50 10.20 -0.60 -0.34
CA LEU A 50 9.52 0.49 -1.06
C LEU A 50 8.01 0.47 -0.80
N LEU A 51 7.40 1.62 -1.06
CA LEU A 51 5.96 1.83 -1.15
C LEU A 51 5.65 2.41 -2.55
N PRO A 52 4.43 2.22 -3.10
CA PRO A 52 3.29 1.53 -2.51
C PRO A 52 3.45 0.01 -2.49
N ILE A 53 2.72 -0.63 -1.59
CA ILE A 53 2.44 -2.07 -1.65
C ILE A 53 0.93 -2.30 -1.59
N LEU A 54 0.47 -3.36 -2.25
CA LEU A 54 -0.92 -3.83 -2.15
C LEU A 54 -0.93 -5.20 -1.49
N GLN A 55 -1.47 -5.27 -0.27
CA GLN A 55 -1.67 -6.52 0.44
C GLN A 55 -3.01 -7.13 0.02
N THR A 56 -2.96 -8.37 -0.45
CA THR A 56 -4.13 -9.16 -0.87
C THR A 56 -4.23 -10.44 -0.04
N SER A 57 -5.32 -11.20 -0.19
CA SER A 57 -5.44 -12.54 0.41
C SER A 57 -4.41 -13.54 -0.14
N SER A 58 -3.85 -13.29 -1.32
CA SER A 58 -2.92 -14.18 -2.01
C SER A 58 -1.45 -13.77 -1.84
N GLY A 59 -1.19 -12.67 -1.13
CA GLY A 59 0.15 -12.13 -0.90
C GLY A 59 0.26 -10.63 -1.17
N THR A 60 1.50 -10.12 -1.05
CA THR A 60 1.82 -8.70 -1.24
C THR A 60 2.35 -8.45 -2.65
N LEU A 61 1.77 -7.47 -3.34
CA LEU A 61 2.28 -6.92 -4.60
C LEU A 61 3.11 -5.66 -4.29
N ALA A 62 4.29 -5.53 -4.89
CA ALA A 62 5.27 -4.48 -4.63
C ALA A 62 6.02 -4.07 -5.90
#